data_AF-A0A2U9TEA6-F1
#
_entry.id   AF-A0A2U9TEA6-F1
#
_cell.length_a   1.000
_cell.length_b   1.000
_cell.length_c   1.000
_cell.angle_alpha   90.00
_cell.angle_beta   90.00
_cell.angle_gamma   90.00
#
_symmetry.space_group_name_H-M   'P 1'
#
loop_
_entity.id
_entity.type
_entity.pdbx_description
1 polymer ?
#
loop_
_entity_poly.entity_id
_entity_poly.type
_entity_poly.pdbx_seq_one_letter_code
_entity_poly.pdbx_strand_id
1 'polypeptide(L)' 'MALDDLFDLGDLLLQWRLYLGLAITFGVCWGIYTLIPEEPVCWILIVPVGLVGLWLSLKWEHRASLGR' A
#
# COMPACT_ATOMS: atom_id res chain seq x y z
N MET A 1 -0.04 -23.00 -11.68
CA MET A 1 0.95 -21.92 -11.76
C MET A 1 0.34 -20.56 -11.44
N ALA A 2 -0.67 -20.05 -12.16
CA ALA A 2 -1.29 -18.75 -11.80
C ALA A 2 -2.15 -18.76 -10.52
N LEU A 3 -2.78 -19.88 -10.16
CA LEU A 3 -3.55 -19.98 -8.90
C LEU A 3 -2.66 -20.09 -7.66
N ASP A 4 -1.51 -20.79 -7.75
CA ASP A 4 -0.51 -20.87 -6.68
C ASP A 4 0.04 -19.48 -6.37
N ASP A 5 0.42 -18.73 -7.41
CA ASP A 5 0.87 -17.33 -7.29
C ASP A 5 -0.17 -16.43 -6.61
N LEU A 6 -1.47 -16.65 -6.89
CA LEU A 6 -2.55 -15.88 -6.29
C LEU A 6 -2.81 -16.26 -4.82
N PHE A 7 -2.62 -17.53 -4.46
CA PHE A 7 -2.69 -17.99 -3.07
C PHE A 7 -1.49 -17.51 -2.25
N ASP A 8 -0.29 -17.53 -2.82
CA ASP A 8 0.94 -17.01 -2.21
C ASP A 8 0.85 -15.49 -2.03
N LEU A 9 0.31 -14.77 -3.03
CA LEU A 9 -0.05 -13.36 -2.90
C LEU A 9 -1.12 -13.13 -1.83
N GLY A 10 -2.08 -14.05 -1.69
CA GLY A 10 -3.09 -14.04 -0.64
C GLY A 10 -2.49 -14.19 0.76
N ASP A 11 -1.51 -15.08 0.94
CA ASP A 11 -0.79 -15.29 2.20
C ASP A 11 0.11 -14.08 2.52
N LEU A 12 0.74 -13.49 1.50
CA LEU A 12 1.48 -12.22 1.59
C LEU A 12 0.57 -11.06 2.03
N LEU A 13 -0.64 -10.99 1.48
CA LEU A 13 -1.66 -10.01 1.86
C LEU A 13 -2.23 -10.27 3.27
N LEU A 14 -2.21 -11.51 3.75
CA LEU A 14 -2.62 -11.88 5.11
C LEU A 14 -1.60 -11.47 6.20
N GLN A 15 -0.41 -11.05 5.82
CA GLN A 15 0.58 -10.57 6.78
C GLN A 15 0.17 -9.21 7.36
N TRP A 16 0.06 -9.15 8.68
CA TRP A 16 -0.30 -7.95 9.45
C TRP A 16 0.54 -6.71 9.11
N ARG A 17 1.75 -6.92 8.59
CA ARG A 17 2.70 -5.88 8.14
C ARG A 17 2.22 -5.13 6.90
N LEU A 18 1.66 -5.85 5.92
CA LEU A 18 1.15 -5.28 4.69
C LEU A 18 -0.15 -4.51 4.97
N TYR A 19 -1.00 -5.03 5.86
CA TYR A 19 -2.16 -4.31 6.39
C TYR A 19 -1.79 -3.02 7.11
N LEU A 20 -0.74 -3.01 7.94
CA LEU A 20 -0.24 -1.79 8.59
C LEU A 20 0.26 -0.76 7.58
N GLY A 21 1.03 -1.20 6.58
CA GLY A 21 1.51 -0.33 5.51
C GLY A 21 0.37 0.30 4.70
N LEU A 22 -0.65 -0.50 4.37
CA LEU A 22 -1.87 -0.02 3.72
C LEU A 22 -2.68 0.92 4.62
N ALA A 23 -2.82 0.64 5.91
CA ALA A 23 -3.53 1.49 6.85
C ALA A 23 -2.87 2.86 7.00
N ILE A 24 -1.53 2.92 7.08
CA ILE A 24 -0.78 4.17 7.10
C ILE A 24 -0.97 4.92 5.78
N THR A 25 -0.84 4.23 4.64
CA THR A 25 -1.02 4.84 3.32
C THR A 25 -2.42 5.41 3.15
N PHE A 26 -3.45 4.68 3.60
CA PHE A 26 -4.84 5.13 3.61
C PHE A 26 -5.01 6.36 4.50
N GLY A 27 -4.41 6.38 5.70
CA GLY A 27 -4.43 7.54 6.59
C GLY A 27 -3.80 8.78 5.96
N VAL A 28 -2.69 8.63 5.23
CA VAL A 28 -2.05 9.72 4.50
C VAL A 28 -2.94 10.22 3.36
N CYS A 29 -3.50 9.32 2.54
CA CYS A 29 -4.41 9.70 1.45
C CYS A 29 -5.69 10.38 1.98
N TRP A 30 -6.23 9.89 3.10
CA TRP A 30 -7.38 10.51 3.77
C TRP A 30 -7.03 11.92 4.27
N GLY A 31 -5.87 12.10 4.88
CA GLY A 31 -5.40 13.42 5.30
C GLY A 31 -5.29 14.40 4.14
N ILE A 32 -4.73 13.98 3.00
CA ILE A 32 -4.66 14.80 1.77
C ILE A 32 -6.06 15.18 1.31
N TYR A 33 -7.00 14.23 1.30
CA TYR A 33 -8.38 14.47 0.91
C TYR A 33 -9.09 15.49 1.80
N THR A 34 -8.85 15.46 3.11
CA THR A 34 -9.46 16.41 4.05
C THR A 34 -8.84 17.82 4.01
N LEU A 35 -7.57 17.93 3.60
CA LEU A 35 -6.82 19.19 3.63
C LEU A 35 -6.88 19.95 2.30
N ILE A 36 -7.12 19.25 1.18
CA ILE A 36 -7.11 19.86 -0.15
C ILE A 36 -8.55 19.94 -0.70
N PRO A 37 -9.12 21.15 -0.79
CA PRO A 37 -10.47 21.35 -1.32
C PRO A 37 -10.54 21.27 -2.86
N GLU A 38 -9.40 21.40 -3.53
CA GLU A 38 -9.28 21.35 -5.00
C GLU A 38 -9.23 19.89 -5.48
N GLU A 39 -10.36 19.38 -6.01
CA GLU A 39 -10.51 18.00 -6.48
C GLU A 39 -9.39 17.52 -7.45
N PRO A 40 -9.02 18.27 -8.51
CA PRO A 40 -7.99 17.80 -9.44
C PRO A 40 -6.59 17.74 -8.79
N VAL A 41 -6.26 18.69 -7.91
CA VAL A 41 -4.98 18.73 -7.20
C VAL A 41 -4.87 17.60 -6.19
N CYS A 42 -5.99 17.28 -5.52
CA CYS A 42 -6.10 16.19 -4.57
C CYS A 42 -5.78 14.83 -5.23
N TRP A 43 -6.37 14.54 -6.39
CA TRP A 43 -6.09 13.31 -7.14
C TRP A 43 -4.64 13.21 -7.61
N ILE A 44 -4.05 14.32 -8.07
CA ILE A 44 -2.64 14.37 -8.51
C ILE A 44 -1.69 14.03 -7.36
N LEU A 45 -2.07 14.29 -6.10
CA LEU A 45 -1.27 13.97 -4.92
C LEU A 45 -1.58 12.58 -4.36
N ILE A 46 -2.86 12.19 -4.30
CA ILE A 46 -3.28 10.89 -3.75
C ILE A 46 -2.75 9.72 -4.59
N VAL A 47 -2.81 9.81 -5.92
CA VAL A 47 -2.39 8.72 -6.81
C VAL A 47 -0.92 8.34 -6.64
N PRO A 48 0.06 9.27 -6.74
CA PRO A 48 1.46 8.93 -6.54
C PRO A 48 1.76 8.54 -5.09
N VAL A 49 1.10 9.16 -4.11
CA VAL A 49 1.29 8.80 -2.69
C VAL A 49 0.80 7.37 -2.42
N GLY A 50 -0.36 7.00 -2.95
CA GLY A 50 -0.91 5.65 -2.87
C GLY A 50 0.00 4.61 -3.54
N LEU A 51 0.50 4.91 -4.74
CA LEU A 51 1.45 4.05 -5.47
C LEU A 51 2.75 3.85 -4.71
N VAL A 52 3.33 4.93 -4.17
CA VAL A 52 4.57 4.88 -3.39
C VAL A 52 4.36 4.13 -2.07
N GLY A 53 3.24 4.36 -1.39
CA GLY A 53 2.88 3.65 -0.15
C GLY A 53 2.68 2.16 -0.37
N LEU A 54 2.01 1.77 -1.45
CA LEU A 54 1.86 0.37 -1.86
C LEU A 54 3.23 -0.26 -2.16
N TRP A 55 4.06 0.41 -2.95
CA TRP A 55 5.38 -0.10 -3.35
C TRP A 55 6.33 -0.25 -2.15
N LEU A 56 6.31 0.71 -1.22
CA LEU A 56 7.06 0.63 0.03
C LEU A 56 6.58 -0.53 0.93
N SER A 57 5.27 -0.74 1.01
CA SER A 57 4.68 -1.84 1.79
C SER A 57 5.12 -3.20 1.24
N LEU A 58 5.05 -3.38 -0.09
CA LEU A 58 5.52 -4.58 -0.77
C LEU A 58 7.03 -4.79 -0.61
N LYS A 59 7.82 -3.71 -0.74
CA LYS A 59 9.27 -3.77 -0.55
C LYS A 59 9.65 -4.14 0.88
N TRP A 60 8.92 -3.62 1.87
CA TRP A 60 9.16 -3.95 3.27
C TRP A 60 8.84 -5.42 3.56
N GLU A 61 7.75 -5.93 3.00
CA GLU A 61 7.39 -7.34 3.14
C GLU A 61 8.39 -8.26 2.42
N HIS A 62 8.79 -7.93 1.20
CA HIS A 62 9.80 -8.70 0.47
C HIS A 62 11.14 -8.78 1.21
N ARG A 63 11.60 -7.67 1.82
CA ARG A 63 12.80 -7.68 2.68
C ARG A 63 12.61 -8.50 3.95
N ALA A 64 11.42 -8.45 4.55
CA ALA A 64 11.11 -9.20 5.75
C ALA A 64 11.03 -10.71 5.50
N SER A 65 10.55 -11.11 4.33
CA SER A 65 10.45 -12.50 3.90
C SER A 65 11.84 -13.10 3.62
N LEU A 66 12.72 -12.36 2.93
CA LEU A 66 14.12 -12.78 2.68
C LEU A 66 15.02 -12.85 3.93
N GLY A 67 14.60 -12.25 5.04
CA GLY A 67 15.35 -12.23 6.29
C GLY A 67 15.00 -13.39 7.24
N ARG A 68 14.09 -14.29 6.86
CA ARG A 68 13.78 -15.53 7.58
C ARG A 68 14.51 -16.72 6.97
#